data_AF-A0A0S6U6K0-F1
#
_entry.id   AF-A0A0S6U6K0-F1
#
_cell.length_a   1.000
_cell.length_b   1.000
_cell.length_c   1.000
_cell.angle_alpha   90.00
_cell.angle_beta   90.00
_cell.angle_gamma   90.00
#
_symmetry.space_group_name_H-M   'P 1'
#
loop_
_entity.id
_entity.type
_entity.pdbx_description
1 polymer ?
#
loop_
_entity_poly.entity_id
_entity_poly.type
_entity_poly.pdbx_seq_one_letter_code
_entity_poly.pdbx_strand_id
1 'polypeptide(L)'
;MAMYRDARYIITGLVIFVGLMTFPFWSNAGRAAPAPAPNLDTPAIRQLPAKQCIEATQYMRAYHMQLLNDWRTQVVRDGKEIYVASDGKQYTMSLENTCFQCHSNKAEFCDQCHTYAGVEPDCWSCHIEPKENK
;
A
#
# COMPACT_ATOMS: atom_id res chain seq x y z
N MET A 1 -33.65 -11.10 -48.26
CA MET A 1 -32.31 -10.47 -48.30
C MET A 1 -32.15 -9.28 -47.34
N ALA A 2 -32.97 -9.18 -46.27
CA ALA A 2 -32.85 -8.13 -45.25
C ALA A 2 -31.96 -8.54 -44.05
N MET A 3 -31.93 -9.83 -43.72
CA MET A 3 -31.21 -10.36 -42.55
C MET A 3 -29.68 -10.24 -42.60
N TYR A 4 -29.08 -10.20 -43.80
CA TYR A 4 -27.62 -10.08 -44.00
C TYR A 4 -27.12 -8.62 -43.90
N ARG A 5 -28.00 -7.64 -44.11
CA ARG A 5 -27.65 -6.22 -44.07
C ARG A 5 -27.43 -5.74 -42.64
N ASP A 6 -28.19 -6.25 -41.68
CA ASP A 6 -28.08 -5.83 -40.28
C ASP A 6 -26.88 -6.51 -39.60
N ALA A 7 -26.59 -7.77 -39.97
CA ALA A 7 -25.44 -8.52 -39.47
C ALA A 7 -24.10 -7.81 -39.72
N ARG A 8 -23.91 -7.17 -40.88
CA ARG A 8 -22.66 -6.45 -41.19
C ARG A 8 -22.43 -5.23 -40.29
N TYR A 9 -23.51 -4.53 -39.91
CA TYR A 9 -23.43 -3.36 -39.04
C TYR A 9 -23.19 -3.79 -37.59
N ILE A 10 -23.85 -4.88 -37.18
CA ILE A 10 -23.63 -5.50 -35.87
C ILE A 10 -22.18 -5.99 -35.74
N ILE A 11 -21.64 -6.70 -36.74
CA ILE A 11 -20.26 -7.21 -36.73
C ILE A 11 -19.26 -6.04 -36.72
N THR A 12 -19.46 -5.03 -37.56
CA THR A 12 -18.58 -3.85 -37.58
C THR A 12 -18.58 -3.14 -36.22
N GLY A 13 -19.75 -2.95 -35.61
CA GLY A 13 -19.88 -2.38 -34.28
C GLY A 13 -19.20 -3.21 -33.20
N LEU A 14 -19.33 -4.54 -33.25
CA LEU A 14 -18.67 -5.48 -32.33
C LEU A 14 -17.15 -5.40 -32.43
N VAL A 15 -16.60 -5.36 -33.65
CA VAL A 15 -15.14 -5.25 -33.86
C VAL A 15 -14.61 -3.92 -33.30
N ILE A 16 -15.32 -2.81 -33.55
CA ILE A 16 -14.95 -1.50 -32.99
C ILE A 16 -15.03 -1.53 -31.45
N PHE A 17 -16.10 -2.08 -30.90
CA PHE A 17 -16.29 -2.20 -29.46
C PHE A 17 -15.18 -3.03 -28.81
N VAL A 18 -14.88 -4.22 -29.35
CA VAL A 18 -13.80 -5.08 -28.84
C VAL A 18 -12.44 -4.40 -28.98
N GLY A 19 -12.18 -3.70 -30.09
CA GLY A 19 -10.97 -2.92 -30.28
C GLY A 19 -10.80 -1.84 -29.21
N LEU A 20 -11.85 -1.04 -28.96
CA LEU A 20 -11.83 0.01 -27.94
C LEU A 20 -11.74 -0.55 -26.51
N MET A 21 -12.44 -1.66 -26.23
CA MET A 21 -12.45 -2.29 -24.91
C MET A 21 -11.11 -2.94 -24.58
N THR A 22 -10.43 -3.51 -25.59
CA THR A 22 -9.11 -4.12 -25.41
C THR A 22 -7.96 -3.12 -25.53
N PHE A 23 -8.19 -1.94 -26.13
CA PHE A 23 -7.20 -0.87 -26.30
C PHE A 23 -6.35 -0.59 -25.04
N PRO A 24 -6.90 -0.39 -23.82
CA PRO A 24 -6.09 -0.13 -22.64
C PRO A 24 -5.12 -1.26 -22.30
N PHE A 25 -5.46 -2.52 -22.61
CA PHE A 25 -4.55 -3.65 -22.39
C PHE A 25 -3.39 -3.63 -23.38
N TRP A 26 -3.62 -3.28 -24.65
CA TRP A 26 -2.55 -3.12 -25.64
C TRP A 26 -1.68 -1.90 -25.36
N SER A 27 -2.28 -0.77 -24.94
CA SER A 27 -1.53 0.44 -24.62
C SER A 27 -0.71 0.29 -23.34
N ASN A 28 -1.15 -0.55 -22.40
CA ASN A 28 -0.45 -0.79 -21.14
C ASN A 28 0.34 -2.11 -21.12
N ALA A 29 0.31 -2.90 -22.20
CA ALA A 29 1.06 -4.15 -22.30
C ALA A 29 2.57 -3.89 -22.09
N GLY A 30 3.16 -4.59 -21.12
CA GLY A 30 4.59 -4.46 -20.77
C GLY A 30 4.95 -3.23 -19.94
N ARG A 31 4.01 -2.31 -19.65
CA ARG A 31 4.22 -1.18 -18.74
C ARG A 31 3.79 -1.58 -17.33
N ALA A 32 4.65 -2.32 -16.62
CA ALA A 32 4.48 -2.50 -15.19
C ALA A 32 4.70 -1.15 -14.50
N ALA A 33 3.80 -0.77 -13.59
CA ALA A 33 4.06 0.36 -12.71
C ALA A 33 5.36 0.06 -11.94
N PRO A 34 6.29 1.03 -11.84
CA PRO A 34 7.53 0.83 -11.10
C PRO A 34 7.19 0.44 -9.66
N ALA A 35 7.90 -0.55 -9.13
CA ALA A 35 7.73 -0.95 -7.74
C ALA A 35 7.94 0.27 -6.83
N PRO A 36 7.17 0.41 -5.74
CA PRO A 36 7.30 1.55 -4.85
C PRO A 36 8.68 1.54 -4.20
N ALA A 37 9.33 2.70 -4.21
CA ALA A 37 10.63 2.92 -3.60
C ALA A 37 10.49 3.97 -2.49
N PRO A 38 9.96 3.58 -1.31
CA PRO A 38 9.71 4.52 -0.23
C PRO A 38 11.01 5.13 0.30
N ASN A 39 10.95 6.40 0.68
CA ASN A 39 12.12 7.12 1.19
C ASN A 39 12.45 6.64 2.62
N LEU A 40 13.65 6.07 2.79
CA LEU A 40 14.16 5.61 4.09
C LEU A 40 15.10 6.63 4.74
N ASP A 41 15.33 7.78 4.13
CA ASP A 41 16.29 8.77 4.59
C ASP A 41 15.58 9.96 5.23
N THR A 42 14.87 9.70 6.32
CA THR A 42 14.22 10.73 7.13
C THR A 42 15.21 11.35 8.13
N PRO A 43 15.00 12.60 8.59
CA PRO A 43 15.79 13.18 9.67
C PRO A 43 15.83 12.30 10.92
N ALA A 44 14.72 11.63 11.24
CA ALA A 44 14.63 10.71 12.37
C ALA A 44 15.50 9.46 12.18
N ILE A 45 15.46 8.82 11.00
CA ILE A 45 16.28 7.64 10.68
C ILE A 45 17.77 7.99 10.66
N ARG A 46 18.14 9.19 10.20
CA ARG A 46 19.55 9.65 10.21
C ARG A 46 20.13 9.74 11.61
N GLN A 47 19.30 9.98 12.62
CA GLN A 47 19.71 10.10 14.03
C GLN A 47 19.75 8.75 14.75
N LEU A 48 19.25 7.67 14.14
CA LEU A 48 19.22 6.36 14.78
C LEU A 48 20.61 5.71 14.81
N PRO A 49 21.00 5.11 15.94
CA PRO A 49 22.27 4.36 16.05
C PRO A 49 22.24 3.07 15.22
N ALA A 50 21.06 2.48 15.02
CA ALA A 50 20.84 1.30 14.20
C ALA A 50 19.62 1.50 13.29
N LYS A 51 19.83 1.35 11.98
CA LYS A 51 18.79 1.50 10.96
C LYS A 51 18.14 0.15 10.66
N GLN A 52 17.35 -0.35 11.60
CA GLN A 52 16.61 -1.61 11.48
C GLN A 52 15.11 -1.36 11.55
N CYS A 53 14.35 -2.03 10.70
CA CYS A 53 12.91 -2.09 10.81
C CYS A 53 12.50 -3.00 11.99
N ILE A 54 11.23 -2.92 12.38
CA ILE A 54 10.66 -3.80 13.43
C ILE A 54 10.74 -5.30 13.05
N GLU A 55 10.78 -5.59 11.76
CA GLU A 55 10.90 -6.93 11.17
C GLU A 55 11.71 -6.84 9.88
N ALA A 56 12.14 -7.98 9.35
CA ALA A 56 12.89 -8.02 8.08
C ALA A 56 12.10 -7.35 6.94
N THR A 57 12.78 -6.64 6.03
CA THR A 57 12.14 -5.92 4.92
C THR A 57 11.24 -6.81 4.07
N GLN A 58 11.64 -8.07 3.83
CA GLN A 58 10.83 -9.05 3.12
C GLN A 58 9.52 -9.37 3.84
N TYR A 59 9.55 -9.47 5.18
CA TYR A 59 8.38 -9.72 6.00
C TYR A 59 7.44 -8.51 5.96
N MET A 60 7.98 -7.30 6.12
CA MET A 60 7.17 -6.08 6.03
C MET A 60 6.49 -5.95 4.67
N ARG A 61 7.17 -6.23 3.56
CA ARG A 61 6.54 -6.18 2.22
C ARG A 61 5.41 -7.19 2.04
N ALA A 62 5.53 -8.37 2.64
CA ALA A 62 4.54 -9.44 2.49
C ALA A 62 3.38 -9.35 3.49
N TYR A 63 3.64 -8.89 4.72
CA TYR A 63 2.74 -9.05 5.86
C TYR A 63 2.44 -7.76 6.61
N HIS A 64 2.92 -6.58 6.16
CA HIS A 64 2.71 -5.31 6.87
C HIS A 64 1.26 -5.06 7.29
N MET A 65 0.30 -5.21 6.37
CA MET A 65 -1.11 -4.97 6.70
C MET A 65 -1.72 -6.05 7.57
N GLN A 66 -1.25 -7.30 7.46
CA GLN A 66 -1.69 -8.36 8.37
C GLN A 66 -1.21 -8.05 9.80
N LEU A 67 0.05 -7.67 9.96
CA LEU A 67 0.62 -7.26 11.24
C LEU A 67 -0.19 -6.10 11.85
N LEU A 68 -0.50 -5.06 11.08
CA LEU A 68 -1.27 -3.91 11.58
C LEU A 68 -2.72 -4.27 11.95
N ASN A 69 -3.37 -5.17 11.21
CA ASN A 69 -4.71 -5.65 11.55
C ASN A 69 -4.71 -6.48 12.84
N ASP A 70 -3.68 -7.30 13.02
CA ASP A 70 -3.49 -8.07 14.26
C ASP A 70 -3.20 -7.13 15.43
N TRP A 71 -2.37 -6.11 15.25
CA TRP A 71 -2.11 -5.07 16.26
C TRP A 71 -3.39 -4.34 16.65
N ARG A 72 -4.20 -3.91 15.66
CA ARG A 72 -5.50 -3.27 15.90
C ARG A 72 -6.40 -4.16 16.76
N THR A 73 -6.49 -5.45 16.44
CA THR A 73 -7.32 -6.39 17.19
C THR A 73 -6.78 -6.59 18.61
N GLN A 74 -5.48 -6.80 18.77
CA GLN A 74 -4.85 -7.01 20.07
C GLN A 74 -4.99 -5.80 21.00
N VAL A 75 -4.79 -4.59 20.50
CA VAL A 75 -4.92 -3.36 21.29
C VAL A 75 -6.38 -3.10 21.65
N VAL A 76 -7.28 -3.10 20.66
CA VAL A 76 -8.67 -2.68 20.85
C VAL A 76 -9.52 -3.74 21.56
N ARG A 77 -9.30 -5.03 21.27
CA ARG A 77 -10.13 -6.12 21.82
C ARG A 77 -9.51 -6.80 23.03
N ASP A 78 -8.19 -7.02 22.99
CA ASP A 78 -7.51 -7.82 24.01
C ASP A 78 -6.78 -6.97 25.06
N GLY A 79 -6.66 -5.65 24.85
CA GLY A 79 -5.91 -4.75 25.72
C GLY A 79 -4.41 -5.04 25.76
N LYS A 80 -3.87 -5.72 24.74
CA LYS A 80 -2.44 -6.01 24.61
C LYS A 80 -1.77 -4.90 23.82
N GLU A 81 -0.69 -4.37 24.35
CA GLU A 81 0.00 -3.21 23.75
C GLU A 81 1.43 -3.51 23.28
N ILE A 82 1.98 -4.69 23.60
CA ILE A 82 3.37 -5.03 23.29
C ILE A 82 3.45 -6.14 22.24
N TYR A 83 4.18 -5.85 21.16
CA TYR A 83 4.58 -6.81 20.15
C TYR A 83 6.02 -7.25 20.37
N VAL A 84 6.29 -8.54 20.21
CA VAL A 84 7.65 -9.11 20.26
C VAL A 84 8.03 -9.52 18.84
N ALA A 85 9.06 -8.88 18.30
CA ALA A 85 9.58 -9.17 16.97
C ALA A 85 10.36 -10.49 16.93
N SER A 86 10.66 -10.96 15.72
CA SER A 86 11.42 -12.19 15.46
C SER A 86 12.82 -12.21 16.08
N ASP A 87 13.41 -11.03 16.32
CA ASP A 87 14.70 -10.84 16.98
C ASP A 87 14.59 -10.71 18.51
N GLY A 88 13.39 -10.84 19.07
CA GLY A 88 13.09 -10.73 20.49
C GLY A 88 12.93 -9.29 21.00
N LYS A 89 13.07 -8.26 20.15
CA LYS A 89 12.83 -6.88 20.54
C LYS A 89 11.34 -6.63 20.77
N GLN A 90 11.05 -5.79 21.76
CA GLN A 90 9.69 -5.39 22.09
C GLN A 90 9.37 -4.02 21.49
N TYR A 91 8.18 -3.91 20.93
CA TYR A 91 7.66 -2.69 20.34
C TYR A 91 6.26 -2.42 20.87
N THR A 92 5.95 -1.15 21.11
CA THR A 92 4.56 -0.75 21.40
C THR A 92 3.74 -0.89 20.11
N MET A 93 2.58 -1.52 20.18
CA MET A 93 1.65 -1.66 19.05
C MET A 93 0.96 -0.33 18.74
N SER A 94 1.73 0.63 18.25
CA SER A 94 1.32 2.02 18.01
C SER A 94 2.04 2.57 16.78
N LEU A 95 1.27 3.14 15.86
CA LEU A 95 1.86 3.81 14.69
C LEU A 95 2.72 5.01 15.11
N GLU A 96 2.22 5.84 16.02
CA GLU A 96 2.91 7.06 16.49
C GLU A 96 4.17 6.72 17.30
N ASN A 97 4.05 5.79 18.24
CA ASN A 97 5.14 5.46 19.16
C ASN A 97 6.12 4.41 18.64
N THR A 98 5.93 3.89 17.42
CA THR A 98 6.86 2.91 16.85
C THR A 98 7.16 3.20 15.39
N CYS A 99 6.17 3.20 14.50
CA CYS A 99 6.43 3.40 13.07
C CYS A 99 6.88 4.83 12.74
N PHE A 100 6.19 5.84 13.26
CA PHE A 100 6.44 7.25 12.98
C PHE A 100 7.62 7.84 13.76
N GLN A 101 8.19 7.10 14.71
CA GLN A 101 9.50 7.44 15.28
C GLN A 101 10.62 7.38 14.23
N CYS A 102 10.41 6.63 13.14
CA CYS A 102 11.36 6.52 12.04
C CYS A 102 10.77 7.11 10.74
N HIS A 103 9.50 6.80 10.43
CA HIS A 103 8.82 7.20 9.20
C HIS A 103 7.97 8.46 9.38
N SER A 104 8.59 9.56 9.80
CA SER A 104 7.87 10.80 10.10
C SER A 104 7.22 11.49 8.88
N ASN A 105 7.41 10.96 7.67
CA ASN A 105 6.93 11.45 6.39
C ASN A 105 5.98 10.42 5.75
N LYS A 106 4.69 10.50 6.07
CA LYS A 106 3.68 9.57 5.55
C LYS A 106 3.62 9.59 4.02
N ALA A 107 3.65 10.77 3.41
CA ALA A 107 3.56 10.97 1.96
C ALA A 107 4.72 10.32 1.18
N GLU A 108 5.92 10.32 1.76
CA GLU A 108 7.13 9.78 1.12
C GLU A 108 7.41 8.32 1.47
N PHE A 109 6.70 7.77 2.47
CA PHE A 109 6.90 6.40 2.94
C PHE A 109 5.64 5.53 2.81
N CYS A 110 4.63 5.77 3.65
CA CYS A 110 3.40 4.96 3.68
C CYS A 110 2.62 5.06 2.36
N ASP A 111 2.45 6.29 1.86
CA ASP A 111 1.60 6.54 0.70
C ASP A 111 2.21 6.03 -0.61
N GLN A 112 3.52 5.80 -0.67
CA GLN A 112 4.17 5.17 -1.82
C GLN A 112 3.62 3.77 -2.07
N CYS A 113 3.46 2.97 -1.02
CA CYS A 113 2.92 1.62 -1.13
C CYS A 113 1.40 1.63 -1.32
N HIS A 114 0.68 2.51 -0.63
CA HIS A 114 -0.79 2.54 -0.69
C HIS A 114 -1.31 3.11 -2.01
N THR A 115 -0.66 4.14 -2.54
CA THR A 115 -0.94 4.67 -3.88
C THR A 115 -0.62 3.62 -4.94
N TYR A 116 0.51 2.93 -4.82
CA TYR A 116 0.87 1.85 -5.73
C TYR A 116 -0.15 0.69 -5.72
N ALA A 117 -0.64 0.31 -4.54
CA ALA A 117 -1.65 -0.73 -4.39
C ALA A 117 -3.09 -0.25 -4.71
N GLY A 118 -3.30 1.05 -4.91
CA GLY A 118 -4.62 1.64 -5.16
C GLY A 118 -5.58 1.48 -3.97
N VAL A 119 -5.06 1.55 -2.74
CA VAL A 119 -5.85 1.38 -1.51
C VAL A 119 -5.84 2.64 -0.66
N GLU A 120 -6.98 2.91 -0.02
CA GLU A 120 -7.14 3.98 0.97
C GLU A 120 -7.36 3.35 2.35
N PRO A 121 -6.36 3.35 3.24
CA PRO A 121 -6.51 2.75 4.56
C PRO A 121 -7.54 3.50 5.41
N ASP A 122 -8.38 2.74 6.12
CA ASP A 122 -9.38 3.27 7.04
C ASP A 122 -8.83 3.66 8.41
N CYS A 123 -7.52 3.47 8.65
CA CYS A 123 -6.90 3.67 9.96
C CYS A 123 -7.18 5.09 10.51
N TRP A 124 -7.25 6.08 9.62
CA TRP A 124 -7.48 7.49 9.95
C TRP A 124 -8.93 7.84 10.29
N SER A 125 -9.88 6.90 10.16
CA SER A 125 -11.23 7.12 10.69
C SER A 125 -11.24 7.21 12.22
N CYS A 126 -10.22 6.64 12.87
CA CYS A 126 -10.07 6.64 14.32
C CYS A 126 -8.71 7.20 14.79
N HIS A 127 -7.67 7.12 13.96
CA HIS A 127 -6.35 7.69 14.26
C HIS A 127 -6.19 9.10 13.70
N ILE A 128 -5.40 9.92 14.39
CA ILE A 128 -5.00 11.23 13.91
C ILE A 128 -3.85 11.03 12.92
N GLU A 129 -3.99 11.58 11.71
CA GLU A 129 -2.91 11.56 10.74
C GLU A 129 -1.68 12.29 11.32
N PRO A 130 -0.47 11.70 11.25
CA PRO A 130 0.72 12.33 11.78
C PRO A 130 0.96 13.67 11.09
N LYS A 131 1.30 14.70 11.86
CA LYS A 131 1.73 15.98 11.30
C LYS A 131 3.10 15.80 10.67
N GLU A 132 3.18 16.01 9.36
CA GLU A 132 4.46 16.04 8.68
C GLU A 132 5.19 17.36 9.00
N ASN A 133 6.38 17.24 9.58
CA ASN A 133 7.29 18.38 9.67
C ASN A 133 7.97 18.51 8.31
N LYS A 134 7.56 19.50 7.51
CA LYS A 134 8.23 19.88 6.27
C LYS A 134 9.54 20.60 6.55
#